data_AF-K0ZAS1-F1
#
_entry.id   AF-K0ZAS1-F1
#
_cell.length_a   1.000
_cell.length_b   1.000
_cell.length_c   1.000
_cell.angle_alpha   90.00
_cell.angle_beta   90.00
_cell.angle_gamma   90.00
#
_symmetry.space_group_name_H-M   'P 1'
#
loop_
_entity.id
_entity.type
_entity.pdbx_description
1 polymer ?
#
loop_
_entity_poly.entity_id
_entity_poly.type
_entity_poly.pdbx_seq_one_letter_code
_entity_poly.pdbx_strand_id
1 'polypeptide(L)'
;MSNDAAARTPHHASLVFGALVVMGYGLFRSANSSIYLSHFSQTDGSFIFMTDVTFNMASAFATAVCALAIALLSSFKNLPRFSMPLWPAAAVLIVGMLLATTNLGDLVPQQWTLGLSVAVFSIGSIAMKLSWIEIFAMENPTKAIVHIGCASLASSALQYTLSPANGSLTPVLTIAFLVCSALCLQETRCRLRTDESFEPIPARPCAEARCKAMNEIGDALLALCALEAVIGLINSFMLAASMEFAGAALVPGMAMTIASVLFCVALLVARRIPAASATFRIAFPILAAMVVFVPFMSEGYSRLFSTMLLVSYDFVALLVVY
;
A
#
# COMPACT_ATOMS: atom_id res chain seq x y z
N MET A 1 -46.85 17.54 23.27
CA MET A 1 -47.01 16.10 22.94
C MET A 1 -46.83 15.98 21.44
N SER A 2 -45.87 15.27 20.84
CA SER A 2 -44.75 14.47 21.35
C SER A 2 -43.68 14.44 20.25
N ASN A 3 -42.42 14.56 20.68
CA ASN A 3 -41.20 14.30 19.92
C ASN A 3 -41.27 12.98 19.15
N ASP A 4 -40.91 12.99 17.86
CA ASP A 4 -40.54 11.78 17.11
C ASP A 4 -39.48 12.01 16.00
N ALA A 5 -38.76 13.14 16.02
CA ALA A 5 -37.80 13.47 14.96
C ALA A 5 -36.31 13.28 15.33
N ALA A 6 -35.99 12.76 16.52
CA ALA A 6 -34.61 12.72 17.01
C ALA A 6 -34.25 11.36 17.64
N ALA A 7 -33.85 10.36 16.83
CA ALA A 7 -33.17 9.16 17.37
C ALA A 7 -32.52 8.17 16.37
N ARG A 8 -32.57 8.35 15.03
CA ARG A 8 -32.04 7.31 14.08
C ARG A 8 -30.78 7.65 13.29
N THR A 9 -30.09 8.76 13.57
CA THR A 9 -29.02 9.27 12.69
C THR A 9 -27.55 8.95 13.04
N PRO A 10 -27.12 8.49 14.24
CA PRO A 10 -25.68 8.34 14.51
C PRO A 10 -25.05 7.03 13.97
N HIS A 11 -25.81 5.93 13.91
CA HIS A 11 -25.27 4.63 13.45
C HIS A 11 -25.13 4.54 11.93
N HIS A 12 -26.08 5.08 11.16
CA HIS A 12 -25.97 5.08 9.69
C HIS A 12 -24.85 5.99 9.19
N ALA A 13 -24.64 7.15 9.82
CA ALA A 13 -23.55 8.06 9.47
C ALA A 13 -22.17 7.42 9.70
N SER A 14 -22.00 6.68 10.80
CA SER A 14 -20.75 5.98 11.12
C SER A 14 -20.49 4.76 10.22
N LEU A 15 -21.53 4.02 9.83
CA LEU A 15 -21.41 2.91 8.87
C LEU A 15 -21.05 3.40 7.45
N VAL A 16 -21.68 4.48 7.00
CA VAL A 16 -21.38 5.09 5.69
C VAL A 16 -19.94 5.61 5.66
N PHE A 17 -19.49 6.26 6.73
CA PHE A 17 -18.10 6.70 6.85
C PHE A 17 -17.12 5.53 6.78
N GLY A 18 -17.34 4.46 7.57
CA GLY A 18 -16.49 3.28 7.53
C GLY A 18 -16.47 2.61 6.16
N ALA A 19 -17.62 2.51 5.47
CA ALA A 19 -17.70 1.98 4.11
C ALA A 19 -16.91 2.82 3.09
N LEU A 20 -16.99 4.15 3.18
CA LEU A 20 -16.21 5.07 2.33
C LEU A 20 -14.70 4.91 2.54
N VAL A 21 -14.26 4.78 3.79
CA VAL A 21 -12.84 4.58 4.11
C VAL A 21 -12.35 3.22 3.61
N VAL A 22 -13.10 2.15 3.90
CA VAL A 22 -12.76 0.78 3.49
C VAL A 22 -12.69 0.65 1.97
N MET A 23 -13.73 1.10 1.27
CA MET A 23 -13.78 1.03 -0.18
C MET A 23 -12.77 1.98 -0.83
N GLY A 24 -12.66 3.22 -0.36
CA GLY A 24 -11.75 4.21 -0.93
C GLY A 24 -10.29 3.81 -0.79
N TYR A 25 -9.85 3.36 0.39
CA TYR A 25 -8.47 2.90 0.60
C TYR A 25 -8.20 1.58 -0.14
N GLY A 26 -9.17 0.66 -0.16
CA GLY A 26 -9.06 -0.60 -0.91
C GLY A 26 -8.90 -0.39 -2.43
N LEU A 27 -9.68 0.53 -3.01
CA LEU A 27 -9.57 0.93 -4.41
C LEU A 27 -8.21 1.55 -4.72
N PHE A 28 -7.73 2.48 -3.87
CA PHE A 28 -6.41 3.09 -4.05
C PHE A 28 -5.30 2.06 -3.97
N ARG A 29 -5.31 1.18 -2.96
CA ARG A 29 -4.26 0.18 -2.79
C ARG A 29 -4.20 -0.78 -3.97
N SER A 30 -5.35 -1.22 -4.46
CA SER A 30 -5.45 -2.09 -5.64
C SER A 30 -4.92 -1.39 -6.89
N ALA A 31 -5.38 -0.16 -7.15
CA ALA A 31 -4.91 0.66 -8.27
C ALA A 31 -3.40 0.93 -8.19
N ASN A 32 -2.90 1.35 -7.03
CA ASN A 32 -1.49 1.65 -6.81
C ASN A 32 -0.59 0.43 -7.02
N SER A 33 -1.04 -0.75 -6.60
CA SER A 33 -0.32 -2.00 -6.85
C SER A 33 -0.34 -2.38 -8.33
N SER A 34 -1.48 -2.21 -9.02
CA SER A 34 -1.55 -2.41 -10.48
C SER A 34 -0.61 -1.47 -11.24
N ILE A 35 -0.59 -0.17 -10.91
CA ILE A 35 0.31 0.82 -11.54
C ILE A 35 1.77 0.40 -11.41
N TYR A 36 2.17 -0.03 -10.21
CA TYR A 36 3.53 -0.50 -9.94
C TYR A 36 3.89 -1.79 -10.69
N LEU A 37 2.96 -2.74 -10.77
CA LEU A 37 3.18 -4.09 -11.28
C LEU A 37 2.93 -4.28 -12.79
N SER A 38 2.61 -3.25 -13.56
CA SER A 38 2.34 -3.48 -15.00
C SER A 38 2.63 -2.27 -15.88
N HIS A 39 1.95 -1.15 -15.66
CA HIS A 39 1.90 -0.12 -16.69
C HIS A 39 3.08 0.85 -16.67
N PHE A 40 3.63 1.17 -15.50
CA PHE A 40 4.72 2.16 -15.43
C PHE A 40 6.11 1.56 -15.67
N SER A 41 6.24 0.25 -15.45
CA SER A 41 7.43 -0.52 -15.80
C SER A 41 7.48 -0.88 -17.30
N GLN A 42 6.45 -0.52 -18.08
CA GLN A 42 6.36 -0.72 -19.54
C GLN A 42 6.65 -2.16 -20.00
N THR A 43 6.36 -3.11 -19.13
CA THR A 43 6.69 -4.53 -19.29
C THR A 43 5.41 -5.33 -19.16
N ASP A 44 5.17 -6.22 -20.11
CA ASP A 44 3.94 -7.02 -20.18
C ASP A 44 3.85 -8.09 -19.08
N GLY A 45 4.89 -8.26 -18.26
CA GLY A 45 4.94 -9.25 -17.20
C GLY A 45 5.80 -8.85 -16.01
N SER A 46 5.44 -9.38 -14.83
CA SER A 46 6.27 -9.34 -13.63
C SER A 46 7.17 -10.58 -13.57
N PHE A 47 8.50 -10.39 -13.53
CA PHE A 47 9.42 -11.45 -13.16
C PHE A 47 9.35 -11.69 -11.65
N ILE A 48 8.55 -12.68 -11.26
CA ILE A 48 8.29 -13.20 -9.90
C ILE A 48 7.82 -12.12 -8.89
N PHE A 49 8.68 -11.15 -8.59
CA PHE A 49 8.56 -10.11 -7.58
C PHE A 49 8.81 -8.69 -8.13
N MET A 50 9.31 -8.56 -9.36
CA MET A 50 9.70 -7.29 -9.97
C MET A 50 9.30 -7.27 -11.44
N THR A 51 8.75 -6.16 -11.92
CA THR A 51 8.41 -5.97 -13.34
C THR A 51 9.60 -5.55 -14.16
N ASP A 52 10.31 -4.55 -13.69
CA ASP A 52 11.58 -4.10 -14.25
C ASP A 52 12.51 -3.70 -13.10
N VAL A 53 13.74 -4.23 -13.10
CA VAL A 53 14.73 -4.01 -12.02
C VAL A 53 15.09 -2.53 -11.91
N THR A 54 15.26 -1.86 -13.06
CA THR A 54 15.66 -0.47 -13.15
C THR A 54 14.54 0.44 -12.64
N PHE A 55 13.31 0.20 -13.09
CA PHE A 55 12.13 0.92 -12.62
C PHE A 55 11.91 0.72 -11.11
N ASN A 56 12.00 -0.51 -10.62
CA ASN A 56 11.77 -0.79 -9.21
C ASN A 56 12.82 -0.17 -8.30
N MET A 57 14.11 -0.23 -8.68
CA MET A 57 15.17 0.42 -7.91
C MET A 57 15.02 1.95 -7.94
N ALA A 58 14.78 2.54 -9.11
CA ALA A 58 14.63 3.98 -9.26
C ALA A 58 13.38 4.51 -8.55
N SER A 59 12.25 3.80 -8.65
CA SER A 59 11.01 4.16 -7.96
C SER A 59 11.09 3.98 -6.46
N ALA A 60 11.75 2.94 -5.95
CA ALA A 60 11.98 2.79 -4.51
C ALA A 60 12.85 3.94 -3.96
N PHE A 61 13.95 4.27 -4.64
CA PHE A 61 14.81 5.38 -4.24
C PHE A 61 14.09 6.73 -4.29
N ALA A 62 13.41 7.02 -5.41
CA ALA A 62 12.63 8.26 -5.56
C ALA A 62 11.51 8.35 -4.52
N THR A 63 10.85 7.23 -4.20
CA THR A 63 9.84 7.15 -3.14
C THR A 63 10.46 7.49 -1.78
N ALA A 64 11.62 6.92 -1.45
CA ALA A 64 12.31 7.22 -0.19
C ALA A 64 12.71 8.71 -0.10
N VAL A 65 13.23 9.29 -1.18
CA VAL A 65 13.61 10.72 -1.24
C VAL A 65 12.38 11.62 -1.08
N CYS A 66 11.28 11.33 -1.79
CA CYS A 66 10.04 12.08 -1.66
C CYS A 66 9.46 11.98 -0.24
N ALA A 67 9.47 10.79 0.37
CA ALA A 67 9.02 10.60 1.74
C ALA A 67 9.88 11.39 2.74
N LEU A 68 11.20 11.38 2.58
CA LEU A 68 12.13 12.15 3.41
C LEU A 68 11.90 13.65 3.26
N ALA A 69 11.71 14.14 2.03
CA ALA A 69 11.43 15.56 1.77
C ALA A 69 10.14 16.01 2.48
N ILE A 70 9.08 15.21 2.41
CA ILE A 70 7.82 15.51 3.11
C ILE A 70 8.00 15.44 4.63
N ALA A 71 8.73 14.45 5.14
CA ALA A 71 9.04 14.34 6.56
C ALA A 71 9.81 15.58 7.06
N LEU A 72 10.81 16.04 6.31
CA LEU A 72 11.55 17.27 6.61
C LEU A 72 10.61 18.49 6.60
N LEU A 73 9.79 18.66 5.56
CA LEU A 73 8.81 19.76 5.49
C LEU A 73 7.84 19.75 6.67
N SER A 74 7.39 18.57 7.11
CA SER A 74 6.55 18.41 8.30
C SER A 74 7.27 18.81 9.59
N SER A 75 8.58 18.53 9.68
CA SER A 75 9.40 18.85 10.85
C SER A 75 9.54 20.36 11.06
N PHE A 76 9.52 21.14 9.97
CA PHE A 76 9.53 22.59 9.97
C PHE A 76 8.17 23.23 10.30
N LYS A 77 7.17 22.45 10.76
CA LYS A 77 5.80 22.89 11.16
C LYS A 77 4.98 23.56 10.06
N ASN A 78 5.36 23.40 8.79
CA ASN A 78 4.72 24.09 7.67
C ASN A 78 3.51 23.36 7.06
N LEU A 79 3.10 22.20 7.60
CA LEU A 79 2.01 21.41 7.03
C LEU A 79 0.76 21.45 7.92
N PRO A 80 -0.25 22.27 7.59
CA PRO A 80 -1.54 22.25 8.29
C PRO A 80 -2.30 20.95 7.97
N ARG A 81 -3.34 20.66 8.77
CA ARG A 81 -4.23 19.50 8.56
C ARG A 81 -4.89 19.55 7.19
N PHE A 82 -5.01 18.39 6.55
CA PHE A 82 -5.57 18.20 5.22
C PHE A 82 -4.91 19.06 4.14
N SER A 83 -3.62 19.38 4.32
CA SER A 83 -2.84 20.16 3.35
C SER A 83 -2.34 19.34 2.18
N MET A 84 -2.31 18.01 2.29
CA MET A 84 -1.82 17.15 1.22
C MET A 84 -2.70 17.32 -0.04
N PRO A 85 -2.10 17.64 -1.20
CA PRO A 85 -2.83 17.96 -2.42
C PRO A 85 -3.42 16.70 -3.05
N LEU A 86 -4.64 16.36 -2.65
CA LEU A 86 -5.39 15.18 -3.11
C LEU A 86 -5.56 15.15 -4.63
N TRP A 87 -6.21 16.17 -5.18
CA TRP A 87 -6.54 16.23 -6.61
C TRP A 87 -5.29 16.26 -7.49
N PRO A 88 -4.24 17.06 -7.17
CA PRO A 88 -2.99 16.97 -7.90
C PRO A 88 -2.34 15.58 -7.84
N ALA A 89 -2.33 14.92 -6.67
CA ALA A 89 -1.76 13.58 -6.56
C ALA A 89 -2.50 12.53 -7.40
N ALA A 90 -3.83 12.54 -7.34
CA ALA A 90 -4.67 11.67 -8.16
C ALA A 90 -4.51 11.97 -9.66
N ALA A 91 -4.50 13.26 -10.04
CA ALA A 91 -4.32 13.68 -11.43
C ALA A 91 -2.96 13.24 -11.99
N VAL A 92 -1.88 13.38 -11.22
CA VAL A 92 -0.54 12.92 -11.62
C VAL A 92 -0.55 11.42 -11.93
N LEU A 93 -1.15 10.59 -11.07
CA LEU A 93 -1.26 9.15 -11.32
C LEU A 93 -2.15 8.83 -12.54
N ILE A 94 -3.28 9.51 -12.71
CA ILE A 94 -4.20 9.30 -13.84
C ILE A 94 -3.53 9.69 -15.16
N VAL A 95 -2.87 10.85 -15.21
CA VAL A 95 -2.13 11.31 -16.38
C VAL A 95 -1.00 10.35 -16.71
N GLY A 96 -0.25 9.89 -15.71
CA GLY A 96 0.76 8.86 -15.90
C GLY A 96 0.21 7.58 -16.49
N MET A 97 -0.94 7.11 -16.01
CA MET A 97 -1.60 5.92 -16.56
C MET A 97 -2.08 6.13 -17.99
N LEU A 98 -2.64 7.29 -18.32
CA LEU A 98 -3.02 7.62 -19.69
C LEU A 98 -1.80 7.64 -20.62
N LEU A 99 -0.70 8.26 -20.20
CA LEU A 99 0.54 8.29 -20.98
C LEU A 99 1.14 6.89 -21.17
N ALA A 100 1.07 6.04 -20.15
CA ALA A 100 1.60 4.68 -20.20
C ALA A 100 0.77 3.72 -21.07
N THR A 101 -0.50 4.04 -21.35
CA THR A 101 -1.46 3.11 -21.97
C THR A 101 -1.97 3.56 -23.32
N THR A 102 -1.72 4.81 -23.70
CA THR A 102 -2.12 5.38 -25.00
C THR A 102 -0.89 5.76 -25.81
N ASN A 103 -1.09 5.95 -27.13
CA ASN A 103 -0.04 6.44 -28.04
C ASN A 103 0.47 7.86 -27.68
N LEU A 104 -0.09 8.51 -26.66
CA LEU A 104 0.46 9.75 -26.11
C LEU A 104 1.84 9.53 -25.46
N GLY A 105 2.16 8.30 -25.05
CA GLY A 105 3.48 7.93 -24.56
C GLY A 105 4.59 8.09 -25.60
N ASP A 106 4.27 7.92 -26.89
CA ASP A 106 5.22 8.06 -27.99
C ASP A 106 5.70 9.51 -28.20
N LEU A 107 4.99 10.48 -27.60
CA LEU A 107 5.40 11.88 -27.58
C LEU A 107 6.57 12.14 -26.60
N VAL A 108 6.75 11.25 -25.62
CA VAL A 108 7.85 11.36 -24.65
C VAL A 108 9.09 10.68 -25.25
N PRO A 109 10.22 11.39 -25.38
CA PRO A 109 11.43 10.77 -25.88
C PRO A 109 11.83 9.59 -24.98
N GLN A 110 12.19 8.46 -25.59
CA GLN A 110 12.44 7.19 -24.89
C GLN A 110 13.44 7.30 -23.74
N GLN A 111 14.43 8.20 -23.84
CA GLN A 111 15.41 8.50 -22.79
C GLN A 111 14.80 9.06 -21.49
N TRP A 112 13.63 9.72 -21.55
CA TRP A 112 12.97 10.35 -20.41
C TRP A 112 11.81 9.53 -19.84
N THR A 113 11.33 8.53 -20.59
CA THR A 113 10.13 7.76 -20.26
C THR A 113 10.23 7.07 -18.90
N LEU A 114 11.35 6.41 -18.62
CA LEU A 114 11.60 5.78 -17.31
C LEU A 114 11.59 6.81 -16.17
N GLY A 115 12.32 7.92 -16.34
CA GLY A 115 12.42 8.97 -15.33
C GLY A 115 11.07 9.62 -15.03
N LEU A 116 10.26 9.84 -16.06
CA LEU A 116 8.91 10.37 -15.94
C LEU A 116 8.00 9.39 -15.19
N SER A 117 7.98 8.11 -15.56
CA SER A 117 7.19 7.08 -14.87
C SER A 117 7.57 6.98 -13.39
N VAL A 118 8.86 6.97 -13.09
CA VAL A 118 9.39 6.94 -11.72
C VAL A 118 8.95 8.16 -10.92
N ALA A 119 9.07 9.36 -11.49
CA ALA A 119 8.69 10.61 -10.81
C ALA A 119 7.19 10.67 -10.55
N VAL A 120 6.37 10.38 -11.57
CA VAL A 120 4.91 10.39 -11.51
C VAL A 120 4.41 9.39 -10.47
N PHE A 121 4.94 8.17 -10.47
CA PHE A 121 4.57 7.15 -9.49
C PHE A 121 4.96 7.56 -8.08
N SER A 122 6.21 7.99 -7.87
CA SER A 122 6.72 8.27 -6.52
C SER A 122 5.97 9.45 -5.89
N ILE A 123 5.81 10.55 -6.63
CA ILE A 123 5.11 11.75 -6.14
C ILE A 123 3.63 11.45 -5.91
N GLY A 124 2.95 10.88 -6.90
CA GLY A 124 1.51 10.62 -6.84
C GLY A 124 1.14 9.58 -5.78
N SER A 125 1.87 8.47 -5.71
CA SER A 125 1.59 7.39 -4.76
C SER A 125 1.84 7.81 -3.32
N ILE A 126 2.91 8.54 -3.03
CA ILE A 126 3.20 9.01 -1.66
C ILE A 126 2.16 10.02 -1.21
N ALA A 127 1.83 11.02 -2.04
CA ALA A 127 0.86 12.03 -1.67
C ALA A 127 -0.53 11.43 -1.42
N MET A 128 -0.95 10.43 -2.21
CA MET A 128 -2.18 9.68 -1.96
C MET A 128 -2.10 8.79 -0.70
N LYS A 129 -1.00 8.05 -0.48
CA LYS A 129 -0.79 7.25 0.73
C LYS A 129 -0.87 8.09 1.98
N LEU A 130 -0.14 9.21 2.02
CA LEU A 130 -0.14 10.13 3.17
C LEU A 130 -1.51 10.75 3.40
N SER A 131 -2.26 11.05 2.34
CA SER A 131 -3.62 11.57 2.46
C SER A 131 -4.59 10.56 3.08
N TRP A 132 -4.41 9.26 2.82
CA TRP A 132 -5.17 8.19 3.48
C TRP A 132 -4.69 7.92 4.91
N ILE A 133 -3.38 7.90 5.15
CA ILE A 133 -2.79 7.75 6.50
C ILE A 133 -3.26 8.88 7.42
N GLU A 134 -3.40 10.09 6.90
CA GLU A 134 -3.96 11.22 7.64
C GLU A 134 -5.39 10.95 8.15
N ILE A 135 -6.22 10.22 7.40
CA ILE A 135 -7.56 9.81 7.84
C ILE A 135 -7.46 8.81 8.99
N PHE A 136 -6.61 7.77 8.84
CA PHE A 136 -6.42 6.76 9.89
C PHE A 136 -5.84 7.35 11.18
N ALA A 137 -4.93 8.32 11.07
CA ALA A 137 -4.34 9.01 12.21
C ALA A 137 -5.36 9.85 13.00
N MET A 138 -6.48 10.21 12.38
CA MET A 138 -7.58 10.90 13.04
C MET A 138 -8.55 9.91 13.71
N GLU A 139 -8.70 8.71 13.17
CA GLU A 139 -9.61 7.72 13.74
C GLU A 139 -9.13 7.14 15.08
N ASN A 140 -10.08 6.62 15.88
CA ASN A 140 -9.73 5.80 17.04
C ASN A 140 -8.95 4.55 16.59
N PRO A 141 -7.89 4.13 17.31
CA PRO A 141 -7.01 3.04 16.87
C PRO A 141 -7.77 1.73 16.62
N THR A 142 -8.79 1.44 17.45
CA THR A 142 -9.64 0.26 17.30
C THR A 142 -10.52 0.28 16.04
N LYS A 143 -10.90 1.48 15.56
CA LYS A 143 -11.68 1.63 14.32
C LYS A 143 -10.75 1.64 13.10
N ALA A 144 -9.65 2.39 13.19
CA ALA A 144 -8.64 2.48 12.15
C ALA A 144 -8.13 1.09 11.76
N ILE A 145 -7.83 0.23 12.73
CA ILE A 145 -7.33 -1.11 12.45
C ILE A 145 -8.34 -2.01 11.74
N VAL A 146 -9.63 -1.91 12.09
CA VAL A 146 -10.70 -2.64 11.41
C VAL A 146 -10.85 -2.13 9.99
N HIS A 147 -10.80 -0.81 9.78
CA HIS A 147 -10.87 -0.23 8.44
C HIS A 147 -9.67 -0.63 7.58
N ILE A 148 -8.44 -0.59 8.12
CA ILE A 148 -7.22 -1.04 7.43
C ILE A 148 -7.34 -2.53 7.05
N GLY A 149 -7.77 -3.39 7.98
CA GLY A 149 -7.95 -4.82 7.71
C GLY A 149 -9.01 -5.08 6.62
N CYS A 150 -10.20 -4.51 6.77
CA CYS A 150 -11.28 -4.66 5.79
C CYS A 150 -10.91 -4.10 4.42
N ALA A 151 -10.22 -2.94 4.37
CA ALA A 151 -9.74 -2.36 3.13
C ALA A 151 -8.66 -3.22 2.45
N SER A 152 -7.83 -3.91 3.23
CA SER A 152 -6.82 -4.83 2.72
C SER A 152 -7.47 -6.06 2.06
N LEU A 153 -8.50 -6.63 2.70
CA LEU A 153 -9.32 -7.67 2.10
C LEU A 153 -10.02 -7.18 0.83
N ALA A 154 -10.66 -6.01 0.88
CA ALA A 154 -11.30 -5.41 -0.29
C ALA A 154 -10.30 -5.18 -1.43
N SER A 155 -9.11 -4.66 -1.13
CA SER A 155 -8.04 -4.47 -2.12
C SER A 155 -7.63 -5.80 -2.75
N SER A 156 -7.45 -6.87 -1.96
CA SER A 156 -7.09 -8.19 -2.50
C SER A 156 -8.17 -8.76 -3.42
N ALA A 157 -9.45 -8.59 -3.06
CA ALA A 157 -10.58 -9.00 -3.89
C ALA A 157 -10.65 -8.18 -5.21
N LEU A 158 -10.47 -6.86 -5.11
CA LEU A 158 -10.45 -5.96 -6.27
C LEU A 158 -9.27 -6.25 -7.20
N GLN A 159 -8.16 -6.76 -6.69
CA GLN A 159 -6.98 -7.04 -7.49
C GLN A 159 -7.20 -8.17 -8.52
N TYR A 160 -8.10 -9.11 -8.23
CA TYR A 160 -8.54 -10.11 -9.22
C TYR A 160 -9.29 -9.47 -10.40
N THR A 161 -9.97 -8.33 -10.18
CA THR A 161 -10.63 -7.59 -11.28
C THR A 161 -9.63 -6.86 -12.18
N LEU A 162 -8.45 -6.51 -11.65
CA LEU A 162 -7.33 -5.92 -12.40
C LEU A 162 -6.37 -6.98 -12.96
N SER A 163 -6.80 -8.25 -12.99
CA SER A 163 -5.98 -9.36 -13.47
C SER A 163 -5.57 -9.18 -14.95
N PRO A 164 -4.38 -9.67 -15.36
CA PRO A 164 -3.91 -9.62 -16.75
C PRO A 164 -4.90 -10.22 -17.78
N ALA A 165 -5.80 -11.10 -17.34
CA ALA A 165 -6.87 -11.65 -18.19
C ALA A 165 -7.80 -10.57 -18.77
N ASN A 166 -7.90 -9.40 -18.13
CA ASN A 166 -8.72 -8.26 -18.55
C ASN A 166 -7.91 -7.23 -19.37
N GLY A 167 -6.77 -7.60 -19.96
CA GLY A 167 -5.70 -6.73 -20.48
C GLY A 167 -6.05 -5.33 -21.01
N SER A 168 -7.07 -5.18 -21.86
CA SER A 168 -7.48 -3.87 -22.40
C SER A 168 -8.31 -3.02 -21.43
N LEU A 169 -9.02 -3.65 -20.49
CA LEU A 169 -9.86 -3.01 -19.47
C LEU A 169 -9.07 -2.64 -18.22
N THR A 170 -7.96 -3.34 -17.92
CA THR A 170 -7.12 -3.08 -16.75
C THR A 170 -6.75 -1.60 -16.57
N PRO A 171 -6.23 -0.87 -17.58
CA PRO A 171 -5.88 0.54 -17.38
C PRO A 171 -7.10 1.43 -17.15
N VAL A 172 -8.23 1.15 -17.81
CA VAL A 172 -9.49 1.89 -17.62
C VAL A 172 -10.03 1.67 -16.21
N LEU A 173 -10.02 0.43 -15.72
CA LEU A 173 -10.44 0.07 -14.37
C LEU A 173 -9.51 0.69 -13.31
N THR A 174 -8.19 0.70 -13.54
CA THR A 174 -7.22 1.35 -12.65
C THR A 174 -7.48 2.85 -12.55
N ILE A 175 -7.75 3.53 -13.66
CA ILE A 175 -8.13 4.96 -13.65
C ILE A 175 -9.46 5.16 -12.90
N ALA A 176 -10.47 4.32 -13.17
CA ALA A 176 -11.75 4.39 -12.47
C ALA A 176 -11.57 4.20 -10.95
N PHE A 177 -10.72 3.25 -10.52
CA PHE A 177 -10.42 3.02 -9.11
C PHE A 177 -9.72 4.20 -8.46
N LEU A 178 -8.77 4.85 -9.17
CA LEU A 178 -8.13 6.08 -8.68
C LEU A 178 -9.14 7.22 -8.50
N VAL A 179 -10.02 7.44 -9.48
CA VAL A 179 -11.05 8.49 -9.43
C VAL A 179 -12.03 8.22 -8.28
N CYS A 180 -12.58 6.99 -8.21
CA CYS A 180 -13.48 6.61 -7.13
C CYS A 180 -12.82 6.73 -5.75
N SER A 181 -11.55 6.32 -5.62
CA SER A 181 -10.81 6.49 -4.38
C SER A 181 -10.62 7.96 -4.00
N ALA A 182 -10.25 8.83 -4.96
CA ALA A 182 -10.10 10.25 -4.72
C ALA A 182 -11.42 10.92 -4.30
N LEU A 183 -12.53 10.53 -4.92
CA LEU A 183 -13.88 10.99 -4.53
C LEU A 183 -14.26 10.51 -3.12
N CYS A 184 -14.02 9.24 -2.79
CA CYS A 184 -14.23 8.72 -1.44
C CYS A 184 -13.39 9.48 -0.40
N LEU A 185 -12.12 9.76 -0.72
CA LEU A 185 -11.22 10.50 0.15
C LEU A 185 -11.63 11.98 0.32
N GLN A 186 -12.13 12.61 -0.74
CA GLN A 186 -12.68 13.96 -0.62
C GLN A 186 -13.91 13.98 0.28
N GLU A 187 -14.83 13.04 0.10
CA GLU A 187 -16.04 12.95 0.93
C GLU A 187 -15.72 12.67 2.40
N THR A 188 -14.77 11.77 2.69
CA THR A 188 -14.33 11.52 4.07
C THR A 188 -13.66 12.74 4.69
N ARG A 189 -12.82 13.47 3.94
CA ARG A 189 -12.23 14.75 4.38
C ARG A 189 -13.29 15.80 4.65
N CYS A 190 -14.29 15.95 3.78
CA CYS A 190 -15.39 16.88 3.97
C CYS A 190 -16.14 16.59 5.28
N ARG A 191 -16.50 15.31 5.51
CA ARG A 191 -17.19 14.88 6.73
C ARG A 191 -16.38 15.13 7.99
N LEU A 192 -15.09 14.82 7.98
CA LEU A 192 -14.19 15.06 9.11
C LEU A 192 -13.97 16.56 9.40
N ARG A 193 -14.02 17.43 8.37
CA ARG A 193 -13.92 18.88 8.56
C ARG A 193 -15.18 19.49 9.19
N THR A 194 -16.34 18.89 8.93
CA THR A 194 -17.63 19.36 9.47
C THR A 194 -17.96 18.78 10.85
N ASP A 195 -17.25 17.75 11.28
CA ASP A 195 -17.50 17.09 12.56
C ASP A 195 -16.80 17.86 13.71
N GLU A 196 -17.56 18.70 14.41
CA GLU A 196 -17.05 19.48 15.56
C GLU A 196 -16.77 18.62 16.80
N SER A 197 -17.24 17.37 16.84
CA SER A 197 -16.94 16.43 17.93
C SER A 197 -15.49 15.90 17.88
N PHE A 198 -14.81 16.17 16.78
CA PHE A 198 -13.46 15.70 16.51
C PHE A 198 -12.44 16.61 17.18
N GLU A 199 -12.27 16.44 18.49
CA GLU A 199 -11.29 17.19 19.25
C GLU A 199 -9.88 16.87 18.73
N PRO A 200 -9.10 17.86 18.25
CA PRO A 200 -7.72 17.69 17.85
C PRO A 200 -6.95 16.90 18.92
N ILE A 201 -6.38 15.72 18.60
CA ILE A 201 -5.28 15.23 19.43
C ILE A 201 -4.25 16.37 19.41
N PRO A 202 -3.96 17.02 20.56
CA PRO A 202 -3.01 18.11 20.56
C PRO A 202 -1.71 17.53 20.05
N ALA A 203 -1.20 18.11 18.96
CA ALA A 203 0.09 17.74 18.39
C ALA A 203 1.13 18.01 19.49
N ARG A 204 1.42 17.03 20.34
CA ARG A 204 2.43 17.17 21.38
C ARG A 204 3.74 17.45 20.65
N PRO A 205 4.27 18.68 20.70
CA PRO A 205 5.47 19.04 19.98
C PRO A 205 6.67 18.63 20.83
N CYS A 206 6.62 17.43 21.41
CA CYS A 206 7.68 16.93 22.26
C CYS A 206 8.47 15.93 21.42
N ALA A 207 9.76 16.20 21.22
CA ALA A 207 10.67 15.28 20.55
C ALA A 207 10.56 13.86 21.14
N GLU A 208 10.29 13.76 22.44
CA GLU A 208 10.03 12.51 23.15
C GLU A 208 8.83 11.72 22.60
N ALA A 209 7.73 12.38 22.22
CA ALA A 209 6.56 11.70 21.64
C ALA A 209 6.88 11.13 20.24
N ARG A 210 7.70 11.85 19.45
CA ARG A 210 8.19 11.36 18.15
C ARG A 210 9.17 10.21 18.32
N CYS A 211 10.11 10.31 19.26
CA CYS A 211 11.05 9.24 19.58
C CYS A 211 10.32 7.99 20.08
N LYS A 212 9.29 8.16 20.92
CA LYS A 212 8.47 7.05 21.40
C LYS A 212 7.72 6.36 20.26
N ALA A 213 7.07 7.11 19.37
CA ALA A 213 6.42 6.55 18.20
C ALA A 213 7.41 5.84 17.26
N MET A 214 8.60 6.41 17.06
CA MET A 214 9.65 5.78 16.25
C MET A 214 10.15 4.48 16.88
N ASN A 215 10.29 4.43 18.20
CA ASN A 215 10.66 3.20 18.90
C ASN A 215 9.55 2.14 18.84
N GLU A 216 8.28 2.55 18.90
CA GLU A 216 7.13 1.63 18.79
C GLU A 216 7.06 0.97 17.40
N ILE A 217 7.38 1.71 16.34
CA ILE A 217 7.34 1.22 14.95
C ILE A 217 8.69 0.64 14.51
N GLY A 218 9.79 0.95 15.21
CA GLY A 218 11.16 0.62 14.82
C GLY A 218 11.42 -0.87 14.62
N ASP A 219 10.88 -1.72 15.50
CA ASP A 219 10.95 -3.18 15.37
C ASP A 219 10.30 -3.68 14.06
N ALA A 220 9.15 -3.10 13.70
CA ALA A 220 8.40 -3.44 12.49
C ALA A 220 9.13 -2.95 11.23
N LEU A 221 9.72 -1.75 11.28
CA LEU A 221 10.53 -1.20 10.19
C LEU A 221 11.80 -2.03 9.95
N LEU A 222 12.52 -2.41 11.00
CA LEU A 222 13.70 -3.27 10.89
C LEU A 222 13.33 -4.62 10.28
N ALA A 223 12.22 -5.22 10.71
CA ALA A 223 11.70 -6.45 10.13
C ALA A 223 11.36 -6.28 8.64
N LEU A 224 10.71 -5.18 8.27
CA LEU A 224 10.37 -4.86 6.88
C LEU A 224 11.63 -4.66 6.03
N CYS A 225 12.63 -3.91 6.51
CA CYS A 225 13.91 -3.73 5.81
C CYS A 225 14.66 -5.05 5.62
N ALA A 226 14.68 -5.91 6.65
CA ALA A 226 15.29 -7.22 6.53
C ALA A 226 14.54 -8.10 5.50
N LEU A 227 13.21 -8.08 5.52
CA LEU A 227 12.39 -8.77 4.53
C LEU A 227 12.69 -8.26 3.12
N GLU A 228 12.68 -6.94 2.88
CA GLU A 228 13.01 -6.34 1.59
C GLU A 228 14.40 -6.73 1.08
N ALA A 229 15.40 -6.72 1.96
CA ALA A 229 16.75 -7.16 1.61
C ALA A 229 16.78 -8.63 1.17
N VAL A 230 16.03 -9.50 1.87
CA VAL A 230 15.91 -10.92 1.50
C VAL A 230 15.16 -11.08 0.17
N ILE A 231 14.03 -10.38 -0.03
CA ILE A 231 13.30 -10.40 -1.31
C ILE A 231 14.22 -9.95 -2.45
N GLY A 232 14.92 -8.82 -2.29
CA GLY A 232 15.83 -8.28 -3.29
C GLY A 232 16.98 -9.23 -3.63
N LEU A 233 17.55 -9.90 -2.63
CA LEU A 233 18.59 -10.91 -2.82
C LEU A 233 18.07 -12.11 -3.61
N ILE A 234 16.89 -12.64 -3.26
CA ILE A 234 16.27 -13.76 -3.98
C ILE A 234 15.97 -13.36 -5.42
N ASN A 235 15.41 -12.17 -5.64
CA ASN A 235 15.13 -11.67 -6.98
C ASN A 235 16.40 -11.62 -7.83
N SER A 236 17.48 -11.10 -7.25
CA SER A 236 18.77 -10.99 -7.92
C SER A 236 19.33 -12.37 -8.29
N PHE A 237 19.25 -13.35 -7.39
CA PHE A 237 19.68 -14.72 -7.69
C PHE A 237 18.80 -15.40 -8.75
N MET A 238 17.49 -15.26 -8.66
CA MET A 238 16.55 -15.84 -9.63
C MET A 238 16.74 -15.22 -11.02
N LEU A 239 16.96 -13.90 -11.09
CA LEU A 239 17.29 -13.18 -12.32
C LEU A 239 18.64 -13.66 -12.90
N ALA A 240 19.69 -13.73 -12.08
CA ALA A 240 21.02 -14.15 -12.51
C ALA A 240 21.05 -15.62 -12.98
N ALA A 241 20.24 -16.47 -12.36
CA ALA A 241 20.11 -17.88 -12.71
C ALA A 241 19.08 -18.13 -13.82
N SER A 242 18.42 -17.09 -14.36
CA SER A 242 17.33 -17.19 -15.34
C SER A 242 16.24 -18.19 -14.93
N MET A 243 15.97 -18.29 -13.63
CA MET A 243 14.99 -19.23 -13.11
C MET A 243 13.59 -18.64 -13.25
N GLU A 244 12.81 -19.15 -14.20
CA GLU A 244 11.37 -18.93 -14.27
C GLU A 244 10.65 -20.21 -13.83
N PHE A 245 9.61 -20.07 -13.01
CA PHE A 245 8.75 -21.19 -12.62
C PHE A 245 7.30 -20.91 -12.97
N ALA A 246 6.57 -21.95 -13.36
CA ALA A 246 5.16 -21.82 -13.72
C ALA A 246 4.38 -21.12 -12.61
N GLY A 247 3.46 -20.21 -12.95
CA GLY A 247 2.60 -19.53 -11.97
C GLY A 247 3.27 -18.48 -11.08
N ALA A 248 4.52 -18.07 -11.37
CA ALA A 248 5.19 -16.98 -10.65
C ALA A 248 4.36 -15.68 -10.62
N ALA A 249 3.66 -15.34 -11.70
CA ALA A 249 2.79 -14.16 -11.78
C ALA A 249 1.60 -14.16 -10.79
N LEU A 250 1.20 -15.33 -10.28
CA LEU A 250 0.10 -15.45 -9.31
C LEU A 250 0.57 -15.29 -7.86
N VAL A 251 1.87 -15.41 -7.61
CA VAL A 251 2.45 -15.38 -6.25
C VAL A 251 2.13 -14.08 -5.51
N PRO A 252 2.28 -12.88 -6.12
CA PRO A 252 1.96 -11.62 -5.45
C PRO A 252 0.50 -11.52 -4.98
N GLY A 253 -0.45 -11.84 -5.86
CA GLY A 253 -1.88 -11.77 -5.55
C GLY A 253 -2.30 -12.78 -4.48
N MET A 254 -1.77 -14.01 -4.54
CA MET A 254 -2.04 -15.03 -3.51
C MET A 254 -1.49 -14.61 -2.15
N ALA A 255 -0.26 -14.09 -2.12
CA ALA A 255 0.38 -13.66 -0.87
C ALA A 255 -0.37 -12.48 -0.22
N MET A 256 -0.74 -11.46 -1.00
CA MET A 256 -1.53 -10.33 -0.51
C MET A 256 -2.88 -10.78 0.07
N THR A 257 -3.53 -11.75 -0.58
CA THR A 257 -4.81 -12.32 -0.11
C THR A 257 -4.61 -13.05 1.22
N ILE A 258 -3.63 -13.96 1.30
CA ILE A 258 -3.33 -14.72 2.52
C ILE A 258 -2.95 -13.79 3.67
N ALA A 259 -2.07 -12.81 3.43
CA ALA A 259 -1.66 -11.83 4.43
C ALA A 259 -2.85 -11.01 4.96
N SER A 260 -3.73 -10.55 4.07
CA SER A 260 -4.94 -9.80 4.45
C SER A 260 -5.90 -10.64 5.28
N VAL A 261 -6.09 -11.91 4.94
CA VAL A 261 -6.90 -12.85 5.72
C VAL A 261 -6.27 -13.11 7.09
N LEU A 262 -4.97 -13.41 7.16
CA LEU A 262 -4.26 -13.63 8.42
C LEU A 262 -4.32 -12.40 9.33
N PHE A 263 -4.15 -11.22 8.76
CA PHE A 263 -4.29 -9.95 9.48
C PHE A 263 -5.71 -9.82 10.04
N CYS A 264 -6.75 -9.98 9.21
CA CYS A 264 -8.13 -9.91 9.68
C CYS A 264 -8.48 -10.98 10.73
N VAL A 265 -7.94 -12.20 10.63
CA VAL A 265 -8.13 -13.25 11.64
C VAL A 265 -7.47 -12.85 12.96
N ALA A 266 -6.23 -12.36 12.93
CA ALA A 266 -5.54 -11.86 14.12
C ALA A 266 -6.32 -10.71 14.79
N LEU A 267 -6.92 -9.84 13.99
CA LEU A 267 -7.75 -8.72 14.47
C LEU A 267 -9.08 -9.17 15.07
N LEU A 268 -9.88 -9.88 14.28
CA LEU A 268 -11.29 -10.15 14.60
C LEU A 268 -11.46 -11.33 15.56
N VAL A 269 -10.61 -12.34 15.41
CA VAL A 269 -10.71 -13.59 16.18
C VAL A 269 -9.79 -13.56 17.39
N ALA A 270 -8.50 -13.26 17.19
CA ALA A 270 -7.54 -13.30 18.29
C ALA A 270 -7.59 -12.05 19.18
N ARG A 271 -8.17 -10.93 18.70
CA ARG A 271 -8.22 -9.60 19.35
C ARG A 271 -6.85 -9.17 19.92
N ARG A 272 -5.77 -9.70 19.36
CA ARG A 272 -4.39 -9.51 19.77
C ARG A 272 -3.55 -9.42 18.52
N ILE A 273 -2.99 -8.25 18.31
CA ILE A 273 -2.00 -8.05 17.25
C ILE A 273 -0.67 -8.51 17.83
N PRO A 274 -0.01 -9.53 17.24
CA PRO A 274 1.32 -9.90 17.68
C PRO A 274 2.27 -8.74 17.46
N ALA A 275 3.19 -8.51 18.40
CA ALA A 275 4.27 -7.54 18.21
C ALA A 275 5.02 -7.90 16.92
N ALA A 276 5.32 -6.90 16.08
CA ALA A 276 6.00 -7.14 14.80
C ALA A 276 7.34 -7.87 15.00
N SER A 277 8.06 -7.57 16.08
CA SER A 277 9.28 -8.28 16.47
C SER A 277 9.05 -9.75 16.87
N ALA A 278 7.91 -10.10 17.45
CA ALA A 278 7.56 -11.49 17.74
C ALA A 278 7.28 -12.25 16.43
N THR A 279 6.51 -11.65 15.51
CA THR A 279 6.25 -12.21 14.18
C THR A 279 7.55 -12.39 13.40
N PHE A 280 8.43 -11.39 13.41
CA PHE A 280 9.73 -11.45 12.75
C PHE A 280 10.66 -12.49 13.39
N ARG A 281 10.72 -12.61 14.72
CA ARG A 281 11.54 -13.63 15.39
C ARG A 281 11.14 -15.07 15.02
N ILE A 282 9.86 -15.29 14.73
CA ILE A 282 9.37 -16.60 14.28
C ILE A 282 9.65 -16.77 12.78
N ALA A 283 9.40 -15.75 11.97
CA ALA A 283 9.60 -15.80 10.52
C ALA A 283 11.08 -15.87 10.13
N PHE A 284 11.97 -15.14 10.82
CA PHE A 284 13.38 -15.00 10.48
C PHE A 284 14.16 -16.32 10.37
N PRO A 285 14.13 -17.25 11.35
CA PRO A 285 14.83 -18.53 11.22
C PRO A 285 14.26 -19.39 10.08
N ILE A 286 12.95 -19.31 9.82
CA ILE A 286 12.29 -20.00 8.70
C ILE A 286 12.79 -19.41 7.38
N LEU A 287 12.78 -18.08 7.25
CA LEU A 287 13.26 -17.35 6.08
C LEU A 287 14.75 -17.60 5.84
N ALA A 288 15.58 -17.56 6.88
CA ALA A 288 17.02 -17.81 6.81
C ALA A 288 17.32 -19.24 6.37
N ALA A 289 16.65 -20.24 6.97
CA ALA A 289 16.75 -21.63 6.55
C ALA A 289 16.34 -21.77 5.07
N MET A 290 15.22 -21.17 4.69
CA MET A 290 14.72 -21.26 3.32
C MET A 290 15.62 -20.57 2.30
N VAL A 291 16.20 -19.40 2.60
CA VAL A 291 17.20 -18.72 1.73
C VAL A 291 18.42 -19.60 1.48
N VAL A 292 18.93 -20.30 2.49
CA VAL A 292 20.04 -21.25 2.34
C VAL A 292 19.66 -22.40 1.39
N PHE A 293 18.40 -22.82 1.38
CA PHE A 293 17.92 -23.91 0.53
C PHE A 293 17.46 -23.48 -0.88
N VAL A 294 17.26 -22.18 -1.16
CA VAL A 294 16.81 -21.68 -2.48
C VAL A 294 17.56 -22.31 -3.68
N PRO A 295 18.90 -22.43 -3.67
CA PRO A 295 19.64 -23.02 -4.80
C PRO A 295 19.35 -24.52 -5.06
N PHE A 296 18.71 -25.19 -4.10
CA PHE A 296 18.48 -26.64 -4.11
C PHE A 296 17.00 -27.02 -4.25
N MET A 297 16.11 -26.03 -4.38
CA MET A 297 14.65 -26.21 -4.36
C MET A 297 14.12 -26.45 -5.78
N SER A 298 13.22 -27.44 -5.95
CA SER A 298 12.51 -27.63 -7.22
C SER A 298 11.47 -26.52 -7.45
N GLU A 299 10.97 -26.37 -8.68
CA GLU A 299 10.03 -25.30 -9.07
C GLU A 299 8.82 -25.14 -8.12
N GLY A 300 8.26 -26.24 -7.63
CA GLY A 300 7.12 -26.22 -6.70
C GLY A 300 7.48 -25.64 -5.32
N TYR A 301 8.70 -25.90 -4.86
CA TYR A 301 9.22 -25.35 -3.62
C TYR A 301 9.55 -23.86 -3.75
N SER A 302 10.05 -23.43 -4.91
CA SER A 302 10.29 -22.00 -5.19
C SER A 302 9.00 -21.19 -5.15
N ARG A 303 7.88 -21.70 -5.69
CA ARG A 303 6.57 -21.03 -5.61
C ARG A 303 6.06 -20.90 -4.17
N LEU A 304 6.11 -21.98 -3.38
CA LEU A 304 5.69 -21.96 -1.98
C LEU A 304 6.54 -20.98 -1.17
N PHE A 305 7.85 -21.01 -1.37
CA PHE A 305 8.79 -20.12 -0.71
C PHE A 305 8.51 -18.65 -1.02
N SER A 306 8.42 -18.30 -2.30
CA SER A 306 8.11 -16.94 -2.72
C SER A 306 6.79 -16.42 -2.16
N THR A 307 5.77 -17.31 -2.08
CA THR A 307 4.47 -16.96 -1.49
C THR A 307 4.60 -16.68 0.00
N MET A 308 5.24 -17.56 0.77
CA MET A 308 5.38 -17.42 2.23
C MET A 308 6.16 -16.16 2.63
N LEU A 309 7.22 -15.88 1.89
CA LEU A 309 8.03 -14.69 2.11
C LEU A 309 7.24 -13.41 1.83
N LEU A 310 6.44 -13.39 0.77
CA LEU A 310 5.65 -12.22 0.43
C LEU A 310 4.42 -12.05 1.35
N VAL A 311 3.85 -13.16 1.83
CA VAL A 311 2.84 -13.14 2.92
C VAL A 311 3.43 -12.47 4.17
N SER A 312 4.66 -12.83 4.53
CA SER A 312 5.34 -12.26 5.69
C SER A 312 5.61 -10.76 5.50
N TYR A 313 6.07 -10.36 4.31
CA TYR A 313 6.26 -8.96 3.93
C TYR A 313 4.95 -8.16 4.02
N ASP A 314 3.89 -8.61 3.35
CA ASP A 314 2.62 -7.90 3.32
C ASP A 314 1.98 -7.82 4.72
N PHE A 315 2.10 -8.89 5.52
CA PHE A 315 1.60 -8.89 6.89
C PHE A 315 2.36 -7.89 7.77
N VAL A 316 3.69 -7.83 7.69
CA VAL A 316 4.49 -6.85 8.42
C VAL A 316 4.22 -5.43 7.91
N ALA A 317 4.04 -5.24 6.60
CA ALA A 317 3.67 -3.95 6.03
C ALA A 317 2.31 -3.45 6.55
N LEU A 318 1.32 -4.34 6.70
CA LEU A 318 0.03 -4.02 7.34
C LEU A 318 0.19 -3.61 8.80
N LEU A 319 1.09 -4.25 9.54
CA LEU A 319 1.41 -3.89 10.92
C LEU A 319 2.08 -2.53 11.04
N VAL A 320 2.87 -2.11 10.05
CA VAL A 320 3.54 -0.78 10.02
C VAL A 320 2.54 0.34 9.71
N VAL A 321 1.50 0.06 8.92
CA VAL A 321 0.45 1.05 8.60
C VAL A 321 -0.48 1.31 9.79
N TYR A 322 -0.65 0.32 10.67
CA TYR A 322 -1.35 0.47 11.95
C TYR A 322 -0.48 1.22 12.97
#